data_AF-A0AAU3C508-F1
#
_entry.id   AF-A0AAU3C508-F1
#
_cell.length_a   1.000
_cell.length_b   1.000
_cell.length_c   1.000
_cell.angle_alpha   90.00
_cell.angle_beta   90.00
_cell.angle_gamma   90.00
#
_symmetry.space_group_name_H-M   'P 1'
#
loop_
_entity.id
_entity.type
_entity.pdbx_description
1 polymer ?
#
loop_
_entity_poly.entity_id
_entity_poly.type
_entity_poly.pdbx_seq_one_letter_code
_entity_poly.pdbx_strand_id
1 'polypeptide(L)'
;MTEPGQARRKPSHLSELTDVYDFLDQVRLRPGVWVRGGSLLHLESVLFGYQAALSVHDIEEDSDFSTGSQGPFADWLWTRLDMQFPSALGWAVEIERAAEQADKPALETFFDFLDEFRASNHGAQPESNPRRQAPSGIRQPRATD
;
A
#
# COMPACT_ATOMS: atom_id res chain seq x y z
N MET A 1 -1.00 12.84 25.95
CA MET A 1 -1.72 12.62 24.68
C MET A 1 -1.02 11.45 24.02
N THR A 2 -1.64 10.28 24.06
CA THR A 2 -1.02 9.00 23.71
C THR A 2 -1.60 8.58 22.37
N GLU A 3 -0.73 8.40 21.38
CA GLU A 3 -1.11 7.88 20.07
C GLU A 3 -1.74 6.49 20.21
N PRO A 4 -2.73 6.12 19.37
CA PRO A 4 -3.22 4.75 19.33
C PRO A 4 -2.14 3.89 18.69
N GLY A 5 -1.28 3.30 19.53
CA GLY A 5 -0.36 2.25 19.13
C GLY A 5 -1.15 1.16 18.43
N GLN A 6 -0.84 0.96 17.15
CA GLN A 6 -1.36 -0.08 16.28
C GLN A 6 -1.38 -1.41 17.06
N ALA A 7 -2.58 -1.86 17.45
CA ALA A 7 -2.74 -3.07 18.22
C ALA A 7 -2.07 -4.21 17.46
N ARG A 8 -1.00 -4.78 18.05
CA ARG A 8 -0.19 -5.84 17.43
C ARG A 8 -1.12 -6.97 17.00
N ARG A 9 -1.43 -7.05 15.70
CA ARG A 9 -2.31 -8.08 15.15
C ARG A 9 -1.73 -9.44 15.51
N LYS A 10 -2.57 -10.38 15.94
CA LYS A 10 -2.13 -11.76 16.19
C LYS A 10 -1.90 -12.44 14.85
N PRO A 11 -1.01 -13.44 14.79
CA PRO A 11 -0.88 -14.23 13.58
C PRO A 11 -2.21 -14.94 13.26
N SER A 12 -2.66 -14.82 12.02
CA SER A 12 -3.95 -15.33 11.54
C SER A 12 -3.74 -16.56 10.65
N HIS A 13 -4.81 -17.32 10.42
CA HIS A 13 -4.74 -18.43 9.47
C HIS A 13 -4.75 -17.89 8.02
N LEU A 14 -4.10 -18.60 7.08
CA LEU A 14 -4.02 -18.15 5.68
C LEU A 14 -5.39 -17.90 5.04
N SER A 15 -6.39 -18.70 5.40
CA SER A 15 -7.77 -18.57 4.91
C SER A 15 -8.53 -17.36 5.44
N GLU A 16 -7.96 -16.63 6.40
CA GLU A 16 -8.55 -15.42 7.00
C GLU A 16 -7.96 -14.14 6.40
N LEU A 17 -6.94 -14.25 5.54
CA LEU A 17 -6.33 -13.10 4.87
C LEU A 17 -7.23 -12.68 3.71
N THR A 18 -7.55 -11.38 3.66
CA THR A 18 -8.49 -10.85 2.66
C THR A 18 -7.78 -10.29 1.43
N ASP A 19 -6.59 -9.73 1.64
CA ASP A 19 -5.83 -9.01 0.61
C ASP A 19 -4.31 -9.16 0.82
N VAL A 20 -3.54 -8.55 -0.09
CA VAL A 20 -2.08 -8.50 0.00
C VAL A 20 -1.55 -7.85 1.29
N TYR A 21 -2.29 -6.90 1.88
CA TYR A 21 -1.85 -6.19 3.08
C TYR A 21 -1.97 -7.05 4.33
N ASP A 22 -3.04 -7.85 4.45
CA ASP A 22 -3.16 -8.85 5.52
C ASP A 22 -2.04 -9.89 5.44
N PHE A 23 -1.60 -10.26 4.23
CA PHE A 23 -0.43 -11.11 4.04
C PHE A 23 0.86 -10.40 4.50
N LEU A 24 1.09 -9.15 4.12
CA LEU A 24 2.26 -8.38 4.54
C LEU A 24 2.32 -8.18 6.06
N ASP A 25 1.17 -8.07 6.74
CA ASP A 25 1.11 -8.08 8.20
C ASP A 25 1.62 -9.42 8.78
N GLN A 26 1.30 -10.57 8.16
CA GLN A 26 1.86 -11.87 8.58
C GLN A 26 3.38 -11.94 8.35
N VAL A 27 3.87 -11.37 7.26
CA VAL A 27 5.31 -11.27 6.96
C VAL A 27 6.01 -10.43 8.04
N ARG A 28 5.45 -9.27 8.40
CA ARG A 28 5.99 -8.38 9.44
C ARG A 28 6.06 -9.07 10.80
N LEU A 29 5.05 -9.88 11.15
CA LEU A 29 5.01 -10.61 12.42
C LEU A 29 6.02 -11.76 12.50
N ARG A 30 6.26 -12.46 11.38
CA ARG A 30 7.07 -13.70 11.35
C ARG A 30 7.93 -13.77 10.09
N PRO A 31 8.89 -12.85 9.90
CA PRO A 31 9.59 -12.69 8.63
C PRO A 31 10.32 -13.96 8.18
N GLY A 32 10.96 -14.69 9.11
CA GLY A 32 11.67 -15.92 8.79
C GLY A 32 10.79 -17.10 8.33
N VAL A 33 9.47 -17.04 8.56
CA VAL A 33 8.52 -18.07 8.08
C VAL A 33 8.17 -17.86 6.61
N TRP A 34 8.09 -16.60 6.18
CA TRP A 34 7.56 -16.24 4.86
C TRP A 34 8.65 -15.83 3.88
N VAL A 35 9.68 -15.13 4.37
CA VAL A 35 10.72 -14.54 3.55
C VAL A 35 12.08 -15.08 3.99
N ARG A 36 12.58 -16.07 3.24
CA ARG A 36 13.88 -16.68 3.49
C ARG A 36 14.99 -15.62 3.50
N GLY A 37 15.74 -15.57 4.59
CA GLY A 37 16.88 -14.67 4.75
C GLY A 37 16.54 -13.17 4.76
N GLY A 38 15.25 -12.80 4.85
CA GLY A 38 14.84 -11.40 4.78
C GLY A 38 15.05 -10.74 3.41
N SER A 39 15.24 -11.51 2.34
CA SER A 39 15.46 -10.99 0.98
C SER A 39 14.19 -10.37 0.40
N LEU A 40 14.29 -9.12 -0.06
CA LEU A 40 13.17 -8.43 -0.69
C LEU A 40 12.88 -8.96 -2.08
N LEU A 41 13.89 -9.47 -2.81
CA LEU A 41 13.67 -10.17 -4.08
C LEU A 41 12.79 -11.42 -3.90
N HIS A 42 12.97 -12.14 -2.78
CA HIS A 42 12.11 -13.27 -2.47
C HIS A 42 10.69 -12.81 -2.13
N LEU A 43 10.53 -11.74 -1.35
CA LEU A 43 9.21 -11.15 -1.09
C LEU A 43 8.52 -10.69 -2.38
N GLU A 44 9.22 -9.97 -3.25
CA GLU A 44 8.72 -9.53 -4.56
C GLU A 44 8.26 -10.70 -5.41
N SER A 45 9.01 -11.80 -5.42
CA SER A 45 8.63 -13.03 -6.14
C SER A 45 7.32 -13.65 -5.60
N VAL A 46 7.10 -13.58 -4.28
CA VAL A 46 5.84 -14.04 -3.67
C VAL A 46 4.68 -13.14 -4.08
N LEU A 47 4.86 -11.82 -4.05
CA LEU A 47 3.85 -10.85 -4.47
C LEU A 47 3.53 -10.97 -5.97
N PHE A 48 4.54 -11.24 -6.80
CA PHE A 48 4.35 -11.55 -8.22
C PHE A 48 3.45 -12.78 -8.41
N GLY A 49 3.73 -13.86 -7.67
CA GLY A 49 2.90 -15.08 -7.72
C GLY A 49 1.45 -14.84 -7.29
N TYR A 50 1.25 -13.99 -6.28
CA TYR A 50 -0.08 -13.56 -5.85
C TYR A 50 -0.85 -12.84 -6.97
N GLN A 51 -0.23 -11.85 -7.60
CA GLN A 51 -0.84 -11.09 -8.71
C GLN A 51 -1.13 -11.96 -9.93
N ALA A 52 -0.22 -12.87 -10.26
CA ALA A 52 -0.43 -13.84 -11.33
C ALA A 52 -1.64 -14.74 -11.03
N ALA A 53 -1.82 -15.19 -9.78
CA ALA A 53 -2.97 -15.99 -9.38
C ALA A 53 -4.28 -15.20 -9.50
N LEU A 54 -4.31 -13.95 -9.02
CA LEU A 54 -5.48 -13.07 -9.18
C LEU A 54 -5.86 -12.91 -10.66
N SER A 55 -4.87 -12.66 -11.51
CA SER A 55 -5.06 -12.48 -12.96
C SER A 55 -5.58 -13.74 -13.65
N VAL A 56 -5.06 -14.92 -13.31
CA VAL A 56 -5.51 -16.20 -13.87
C VAL A 56 -6.96 -16.53 -13.47
N HIS A 57 -7.38 -16.05 -12.31
CA HIS A 57 -8.72 -16.28 -11.77
C HIS A 57 -9.70 -15.12 -12.00
N ASP A 58 -9.31 -14.09 -12.75
CA ASP A 58 -10.12 -12.90 -13.05
C ASP A 58 -10.66 -12.20 -11.79
N ILE A 59 -9.82 -12.13 -10.75
CA ILE A 59 -10.13 -11.46 -9.50
C ILE A 59 -9.57 -10.03 -9.56
N GLU A 60 -10.46 -9.05 -9.48
CA GLU A 60 -10.08 -7.64 -9.37
C GLU A 60 -9.75 -7.30 -7.90
N GLU A 61 -8.48 -6.94 -7.65
CA GLU A 61 -8.01 -6.38 -6.39
C GLU A 61 -7.13 -5.18 -6.69
N ASP A 62 -7.41 -4.06 -6.05
CA ASP A 62 -6.55 -2.88 -6.11
C ASP A 62 -5.27 -3.15 -5.31
N SER A 63 -4.17 -3.42 -6.01
CA SER A 63 -2.87 -3.65 -5.40
C SER A 63 -1.92 -2.49 -5.68
N ASP A 64 -1.38 -1.89 -4.63
CA ASP A 64 -0.35 -0.84 -4.75
C ASP A 64 1.01 -1.39 -5.19
N PHE A 65 1.19 -2.70 -5.11
CA PHE A 65 2.35 -3.39 -5.63
C PHE A 65 2.07 -3.73 -7.09
N SER A 66 2.97 -3.38 -7.98
CA SER A 66 3.04 -3.98 -9.31
C SER A 66 4.44 -4.51 -9.50
N THR A 67 4.59 -5.40 -10.48
CA THR A 67 5.83 -6.14 -10.70
C THR A 67 6.95 -5.20 -11.14
N GLY A 68 8.07 -5.20 -10.42
CA GLY A 68 9.28 -4.46 -10.80
C GLY A 68 9.20 -2.94 -10.56
N SER A 69 9.33 -2.16 -11.63
CA SER A 69 9.62 -0.72 -11.57
C SER A 69 8.39 0.19 -11.51
N GLN A 70 7.19 -0.39 -11.49
CA GLN A 70 5.93 0.31 -11.70
C GLN A 70 4.93 0.04 -10.58
N GLY A 71 3.91 0.89 -10.50
CA GLY A 71 2.80 0.77 -9.55
C GLY A 71 2.86 1.85 -8.46
N PRO A 72 1.74 2.08 -7.76
CA PRO A 72 1.63 3.18 -6.80
C PRO A 72 2.75 3.22 -5.76
N PHE A 73 3.14 2.07 -5.22
CA PHE A 73 4.23 2.00 -4.23
C PHE A 73 5.59 2.34 -4.85
N ALA A 74 5.91 1.81 -6.03
CA ALA A 74 7.19 2.07 -6.71
C ALA A 74 7.30 3.54 -7.13
N ASP A 75 6.23 4.11 -7.70
CA ASP A 75 6.19 5.51 -8.13
C ASP A 75 6.40 6.48 -6.96
N TRP A 76 5.77 6.19 -5.82
CA TRP A 76 6.02 6.92 -4.58
C TRP A 76 7.46 6.74 -4.10
N LEU A 77 8.00 5.52 -4.14
CA LEU A 77 9.35 5.21 -3.66
C LEU A 77 10.43 5.97 -4.44
N TRP A 78 10.30 6.08 -5.77
CA TRP A 78 11.25 6.83 -6.61
C TRP A 78 11.33 8.28 -6.18
N THR A 79 10.18 8.90 -5.91
CA THR A 79 10.13 10.26 -5.36
C THR A 79 10.74 10.32 -3.96
N ARG A 80 10.46 9.32 -3.11
CA ARG A 80 10.95 9.26 -1.72
C ARG A 80 12.47 9.10 -1.62
N LEU A 81 13.08 8.43 -2.58
CA LEU A 81 14.52 8.20 -2.69
C LEU A 81 15.26 9.27 -3.52
N ASP A 82 14.57 10.34 -3.93
CA ASP A 82 15.10 11.41 -4.79
C ASP A 82 15.68 10.88 -6.12
N MET A 83 15.06 9.83 -6.67
CA MET A 83 15.47 9.24 -7.94
C MET A 83 14.83 9.99 -9.11
N GLN A 84 15.65 10.40 -10.08
CA GLN A 84 15.16 11.11 -11.27
C GLN A 84 14.33 10.22 -12.21
N PHE A 85 14.56 8.91 -12.18
CA PHE A 85 13.91 7.95 -13.07
C PHE A 85 13.58 6.66 -12.30
N PRO A 86 12.52 5.92 -12.70
CA PRO A 86 12.24 4.60 -12.16
C PRO A 86 13.44 3.67 -12.29
N SER A 87 13.75 2.92 -11.23
CA SER A 87 14.84 1.95 -11.30
C SER A 87 14.46 0.77 -12.17
N ALA A 88 15.30 0.43 -13.16
CA ALA A 88 15.14 -0.78 -13.97
C ALA A 88 15.28 -2.09 -13.19
N LEU A 89 15.77 -2.03 -11.94
CA LEU A 89 15.99 -3.20 -11.08
C LEU A 89 14.83 -3.45 -10.10
N GLY A 90 13.81 -2.58 -10.11
CA GLY A 90 12.64 -2.70 -9.25
C GLY A 90 12.89 -2.21 -7.82
N TRP A 91 11.79 -2.06 -7.08
CA TRP A 91 11.81 -1.49 -5.73
C TRP A 91 12.60 -2.36 -4.76
N ALA A 92 12.57 -3.69 -4.89
CA ALA A 92 13.23 -4.61 -3.98
C ALA A 92 14.75 -4.37 -3.91
N VAL A 93 15.39 -4.20 -5.07
CA VAL A 93 16.84 -3.95 -5.17
C VAL A 93 17.21 -2.58 -4.60
N GLU A 94 16.42 -1.54 -4.88
CA GLU A 94 16.74 -0.20 -4.39
C GLU A 94 16.53 -0.09 -2.87
N ILE A 95 15.53 -0.77 -2.31
CA ILE A 95 15.37 -0.83 -0.85
C ILE A 95 16.51 -1.63 -0.20
N GLU A 96 16.94 -2.75 -0.78
CA GLU A 96 18.10 -3.50 -0.26
C GLU A 96 19.37 -2.62 -0.24
N ARG A 97 19.62 -1.82 -1.29
CA ARG A 97 20.73 -0.85 -1.31
C ARG A 97 20.58 0.24 -0.25
N ALA A 98 19.39 0.82 -0.12
CA ALA A 98 19.13 1.87 0.87
C ALA A 98 19.34 1.34 2.29
N ALA A 99 18.91 0.10 2.55
CA ALA A 99 19.08 -0.58 3.83
C ALA A 99 20.56 -0.88 4.12
N GLU A 100 21.32 -1.36 3.13
CA GLU A 100 22.77 -1.57 3.26
C GLU A 100 23.51 -0.27 3.58
N GLN A 101 23.19 0.83 2.89
CA GLN A 101 23.79 2.15 3.18
C GLN A 101 23.46 2.67 4.58
N ALA A 102 22.29 2.31 5.11
CA ALA A 102 21.83 2.71 6.43
C ALA A 102 22.22 1.72 7.55
N ASP A 103 22.91 0.62 7.24
CA ASP A 103 23.19 -0.51 8.14
C ASP A 103 21.93 -1.03 8.84
N LYS A 104 20.86 -1.22 8.06
CA LYS A 104 19.55 -1.71 8.53
C LYS A 104 19.14 -2.99 7.83
N PRO A 105 18.30 -3.84 8.47
CA PRO A 105 17.68 -4.95 7.78
C PRO A 105 16.77 -4.47 6.63
N ALA A 106 16.94 -5.05 5.44
CA ALA A 106 16.19 -4.65 4.25
C ALA A 106 14.67 -4.79 4.43
N LEU A 107 14.23 -5.87 5.08
CA LEU A 107 12.81 -6.09 5.33
C LEU A 107 12.20 -5.09 6.31
N GLU A 108 12.96 -4.63 7.31
CA GLU A 108 12.52 -3.54 8.19
C GLU A 108 12.42 -2.22 7.40
N THR A 109 13.40 -1.94 6.56
CA THR A 109 13.42 -0.74 5.72
C THR A 109 12.26 -0.73 4.71
N PHE A 110 11.91 -1.88 4.13
CA PHE A 110 10.70 -2.03 3.32
C PHE A 110 9.44 -1.67 4.10
N PHE A 111 9.32 -2.17 5.33
CA PHE A 111 8.15 -1.91 6.16
C PHE A 111 8.06 -0.46 6.63
N ASP A 112 9.19 0.19 6.92
CA ASP A 112 9.23 1.63 7.19
C ASP A 112 8.72 2.43 5.98
N PHE A 113 9.22 2.13 4.78
CA PHE A 113 8.73 2.76 3.54
C PHE A 113 7.26 2.48 3.26
N LEU A 114 6.79 1.26 3.52
CA LEU A 114 5.38 0.91 3.36
C LEU A 114 4.48 1.71 4.30
N ASP A 115 4.89 1.91 5.55
CA ASP A 115 4.14 2.69 6.51
C ASP A 115 4.10 4.18 6.10
N GLU A 116 5.22 4.73 5.63
CA GLU A 116 5.30 6.09 5.08
C GLU A 116 4.40 6.29 3.84
N PHE A 117 4.42 5.33 2.90
CA PHE A 117 3.57 5.33 1.72
C PHE A 117 2.09 5.38 2.10
N ARG A 118 1.68 4.50 3.02
CA ARG A 118 0.28 4.44 3.48
C ARG A 118 -0.13 5.72 4.18
N ALA A 119 0.73 6.28 5.05
CA ALA A 119 0.45 7.55 5.71
C ALA A 119 0.26 8.71 4.71
N SER A 120 1.07 8.73 3.64
CA SER A 120 0.98 9.74 2.58
C SER A 120 -0.34 9.68 1.81
N ASN A 121 -0.85 8.47 1.51
CA ASN A 121 -2.14 8.29 0.83
C ASN A 121 -3.36 8.58 1.72
N HIS A 122 -3.29 8.33 3.02
CA HIS A 122 -4.38 8.64 3.94
C HIS A 122 -4.52 10.15 4.22
N GLY A 123 -3.44 10.94 4.08
CA GLY A 123 -3.48 12.40 4.13
C GLY A 123 -4.04 13.07 2.87
N ALA A 124 -4.21 12.31 1.78
CA ALA A 124 -4.66 12.80 0.47
C ALA A 124 -6.14 12.52 0.17
N GLN A 125 -6.96 12.13 1.16
CA GLN A 125 -8.42 12.17 0.99
C GLN A 125 -8.88 13.63 0.91
N PRO A 126 -9.44 14.11 -0.21
CA PRO A 126 -10.11 15.40 -0.22
C PRO A 126 -11.33 15.28 0.70
N GLU A 127 -11.42 16.19 1.68
CA GLU A 127 -12.62 16.41 2.47
C GLU A 127 -13.85 16.33 1.55
N SER A 128 -14.73 15.38 1.84
CA SER A 128 -16.02 15.22 1.20
C SER A 128 -16.74 16.58 1.18
N ASN A 129 -16.79 17.22 0.02
CA ASN A 129 -17.44 18.50 -0.19
C ASN A 129 -18.93 18.42 0.18
N PRO A 130 -19.41 19.00 1.30
CA PRO A 130 -20.82 19.00 1.64
C PRO A 130 -21.47 20.25 1.04
N ARG A 131 -21.41 20.42 -0.28
CA ARG A 131 -22.11 21.50 -1.00
C ARG A 131 -22.76 21.06 -2.30
N ARG A 132 -23.54 19.99 -2.22
CA ARG A 132 -24.73 19.82 -3.08
C ARG A 132 -25.94 19.51 -2.22
N GLN A 133 -26.31 20.44 -1.34
CA GLN A 133 -27.72 20.56 -0.95
C GLN A 133 -28.46 21.29 -2.08
N ALA A 134 -29.35 20.55 -2.72
CA ALA A 134 -30.29 21.08 -3.70
C ALA A 134 -31.16 22.19 -3.08
N PRO A 135 -31.51 23.26 -3.80
CA PRO A 135 -32.51 24.19 -3.33
C PRO A 135 -33.90 23.54 -3.49
N SER A 136 -34.45 23.05 -2.38
CA SER A 136 -35.90 22.86 -2.24
C SER A 136 -36.51 24.19 -1.82
N GLY A 137 -37.27 24.80 -2.72
CA GLY A 137 -37.99 26.05 -2.46
C GLY A 137 -39.14 26.23 -3.45
N ILE A 138 -40.24 25.54 -3.20
CA ILE A 138 -41.53 25.73 -3.88
C ILE A 138 -42.08 27.12 -3.51
N ARG A 139 -42.53 27.91 -4.50
CA ARG A 139 -43.63 28.87 -4.33
C ARG A 139 -44.30 29.22 -5.67
N GLN A 140 -45.51 28.69 -5.87
CA GLN A 140 -46.57 29.37 -6.63
C GLN A 140 -47.15 30.51 -5.75
N PRO A 141 -47.75 31.58 -6.32
CA PRO A 141 -49.21 31.54 -6.49
C PRO A 141 -49.81 32.32 -7.69
N ARG A 142 -50.97 31.79 -8.13
CA ARG A 142 -52.23 32.39 -8.62
C ARG A 142 -52.30 33.47 -9.73
N ALA A 143 -53.29 33.23 -10.58
CA ALA A 143 -53.88 34.10 -11.59
C ALA A 143 -54.81 35.19 -11.03
N THR A 144 -54.83 36.33 -11.76
CA THR A 144 -55.85 37.38 -12.00
C THR A 144 -55.13 38.37 -12.93
N ASP A 145 -55.59 38.84 -14.09
CA ASP A 145 -56.91 39.08 -14.68
C ASP A 145 -56.84 38.72 -16.19
#